data_AF-A0A843CCD7-F1
#
_entry.id   AF-A0A843CCD7-F1
#
_cell.length_a   1.000
_cell.length_b   1.000
_cell.length_c   1.000
_cell.angle_alpha   90.00
_cell.angle_beta   90.00
_cell.angle_gamma   90.00
#
_symmetry.space_group_name_H-M   'P 1'
#
loop_
_entity.id
_entity.type
_entity.pdbx_description
1 polymer ?
#
loop_
_entity_poly.entity_id
_entity_poly.type
_entity_poly.pdbx_seq_one_letter_code
_entity_poly.pdbx_strand_id
1 'polypeptide(L)'
;MSLNPERSVSYVLTKHVSSYMSKDFLLLNQNTLVSEAARMLQDSERDDIIVIDDNHLPIGIVTDEDIINKMSEIISYAESASLKDIMSAPLITIREKTTLQEALHKMRDSKIRKLPVVSKKNEVIGIIFQGTIANVIRDATATAPRLFSPPVKAILGNLGFVLQFAGVLLLVPAILSTTLGDTISAAGIYLTTVLLLVTGFFLNAYGEKASLNIQQASILVLSSLLILSLFGTIPYLYVMPTQESAVEGFANAFFSSVSGFTTSGLTLIDEPENLPQSFTFYRSFTQLIGGMSFIYLAITALYPESKIQSMRGFISGRSLHMRELFGTITIIFTLYIVIVVILFYLFGDMDIIDNFSLTISAFATGGFLPTSTFIDNLDWQEQIILMGAMIFGALPFTFHYSFVRKKFLSPRLGKEVLAYFIILASAILLFMWLSGLDPLTSVFYSISASTTSGLHSQNIVNFNGAAHTILIVLMVIGGCGFSTAGGIKVFRLLQLRDCRKLFNKISRSELTPQRKKEISSTVLIIMLFLGTISITAVYLTTIEKKSFEIAFFEAASIITTTGLTSDIVNLETDSTVKMVISLLMIVGRMEIIAVIYIFVPKLS
;
A
#
# COMPACT_ATOMS: atom_id res chain seq x y z
N MET A 1 4.97 30.68 17.89
CA MET A 1 6.10 30.77 16.96
C MET A 1 5.81 31.84 15.92
N SER A 2 6.83 32.59 15.49
CA SER A 2 6.74 33.60 14.44
C SER A 2 6.17 33.00 13.15
N LEU A 3 5.31 33.76 12.44
CA LEU A 3 4.79 33.38 11.11
C LEU A 3 5.84 33.46 9.99
N ASN A 4 7.00 34.06 10.28
CA ASN A 4 8.13 34.12 9.36
C ASN A 4 9.09 32.93 9.64
N PRO A 5 9.24 31.99 8.69
CA PRO A 5 10.08 30.80 8.85
C PRO A 5 11.55 31.14 9.08
N GLU A 6 12.08 32.21 8.47
CA GLU A 6 13.47 32.65 8.70
C GLU A 6 13.68 33.09 10.15
N ARG A 7 12.72 33.82 10.73
CA ARG A 7 12.77 34.19 12.15
C ARG A 7 12.67 32.97 13.06
N SER A 8 11.89 31.95 12.69
CA SER A 8 11.77 30.71 13.46
C SER A 8 13.05 29.87 13.41
N VAL A 9 13.69 29.75 12.25
CA VAL A 9 15.00 29.11 12.09
C VAL A 9 16.05 29.87 12.89
N SER A 10 16.13 31.19 12.73
CA SER A 10 17.09 32.01 13.44
C SER A 10 16.90 31.93 14.96
N TYR A 11 15.66 31.92 15.45
CA TYR A 11 15.36 31.74 16.87
C TYR A 11 15.81 30.38 17.39
N VAL A 12 15.55 29.30 16.65
CA VAL A 12 15.97 27.95 17.07
C VAL A 12 17.48 27.79 17.03
N LEU A 13 18.14 28.35 16.02
CA LEU A 13 19.60 28.30 15.90
C LEU A 13 20.33 29.02 17.04
N THR A 14 19.68 30.01 17.69
CA THR A 14 20.22 30.68 18.89
C THR A 14 20.06 29.86 20.19
N LYS A 15 19.36 28.73 20.18
CA LYS A 15 19.22 27.88 21.37
C LYS A 15 20.53 27.17 21.71
N HIS A 16 20.68 26.84 22.98
CA HIS A 16 21.87 26.18 23.50
C HIS A 16 21.88 24.68 23.15
N VAL A 17 23.07 24.18 22.83
CA VAL A 17 23.34 22.76 22.56
C VAL A 17 22.85 21.85 23.70
N SER A 18 22.99 22.29 24.95
CA SER A 18 22.54 21.53 26.14
C SER A 18 21.06 21.16 26.14
N SER A 19 20.22 21.90 25.41
CA SER A 19 18.78 21.62 25.32
C SER A 19 18.44 20.50 24.34
N TYR A 20 19.36 20.14 23.46
CA TYR A 20 19.12 19.20 22.35
C TYR A 20 20.16 18.08 22.25
N MET A 21 21.13 18.03 23.15
CA MET A 21 22.12 16.97 23.21
C MET A 21 21.51 15.66 23.71
N SER A 22 21.99 14.54 23.18
CA SER A 22 21.75 13.22 23.77
C SER A 22 22.63 13.06 25.01
N LYS A 23 22.06 12.53 26.09
CA LYS A 23 22.81 12.10 27.28
C LYS A 23 23.23 10.63 27.20
N ASP A 24 22.83 9.96 26.13
CA ASP A 24 23.12 8.56 25.88
C ASP A 24 24.39 8.46 25.03
N PHE A 25 25.54 8.27 25.69
CA PHE A 25 26.87 8.16 25.07
C PHE A 25 27.76 7.22 25.89
N LEU A 26 28.76 6.60 25.25
CA LEU A 26 29.69 5.67 25.91
C LEU A 26 31.02 6.35 26.20
N LEU A 27 31.48 6.27 27.44
CA LEU A 27 32.81 6.72 27.87
C LEU A 27 33.66 5.51 28.22
N LEU A 28 34.83 5.38 27.60
CA LEU A 28 35.80 4.35 27.93
C LEU A 28 37.19 4.96 28.10
N ASN A 29 38.01 4.35 28.96
CA ASN A 29 39.37 4.80 29.21
C ASN A 29 40.25 4.47 27.99
N GLN A 30 41.25 5.32 27.73
CA GLN A 30 42.23 5.15 26.66
C GLN A 30 42.96 3.79 26.65
N ASN A 31 43.08 3.15 27.81
CA ASN A 31 43.74 1.86 28.00
C ASN A 31 42.79 0.66 27.79
N THR A 32 41.49 0.87 27.58
CA THR A 32 40.55 -0.21 27.27
C THR A 32 40.91 -0.89 25.96
N LEU A 33 40.85 -2.22 25.91
CA LEU A 33 41.18 -3.00 24.72
C LEU A 33 40.14 -2.77 23.62
N VAL A 34 40.57 -2.72 22.36
CA VAL A 34 39.67 -2.54 21.22
C VAL A 34 38.64 -3.67 21.13
N SER A 35 39.03 -4.90 21.46
CA SER A 35 38.14 -6.06 21.49
C SER A 35 37.01 -5.94 22.52
N GLU A 36 37.32 -5.38 23.70
CA GLU A 36 36.35 -5.10 24.75
C GLU A 36 35.42 -3.96 24.34
N ALA A 37 35.99 -2.88 23.81
CA ALA A 37 35.25 -1.74 23.29
C ALA A 37 34.28 -2.13 22.15
N ALA A 38 34.70 -3.01 21.24
CA ALA A 38 33.86 -3.52 20.16
C ALA A 38 32.67 -4.34 20.68
N ARG A 39 32.88 -5.18 21.71
CA ARG A 39 31.76 -5.87 22.39
C ARG A 39 30.81 -4.89 23.04
N MET A 40 31.35 -3.88 23.73
CA MET A 40 30.51 -2.88 24.39
C MET A 40 29.68 -2.07 23.38
N LEU A 41 30.22 -1.73 22.22
CA LEU A 41 29.45 -1.10 21.12
C LEU A 41 28.33 -2.02 20.62
N GLN A 42 28.63 -3.31 20.43
CA GLN A 42 27.66 -4.31 19.98
C GLN A 42 26.54 -4.52 21.01
N ASP A 43 26.88 -4.65 22.29
CA ASP A 43 25.94 -4.91 23.38
C ASP A 43 25.08 -3.68 23.72
N SER A 44 25.64 -2.47 23.53
CA SER A 44 24.94 -1.21 23.81
C SER A 44 24.17 -0.64 22.61
N GLU A 45 24.23 -1.29 21.42
CA GLU A 45 23.67 -0.79 20.15
C GLU A 45 24.13 0.65 19.84
N ARG A 46 25.43 0.94 20.00
CA ARG A 46 26.02 2.27 19.80
C ARG A 46 27.07 2.28 18.68
N ASP A 47 27.26 3.46 18.08
CA ASP A 47 28.17 3.66 16.94
C ASP A 47 29.42 4.49 17.28
N ASP A 48 29.54 4.95 18.53
CA ASP A 48 30.70 5.74 19.00
C ASP A 48 31.03 5.60 20.47
N ILE A 49 32.33 5.76 20.73
CA ILE A 49 32.96 5.78 22.03
C ILE A 49 33.72 7.08 22.17
N ILE A 50 33.44 7.83 23.23
CA ILE A 50 34.28 8.96 23.62
C ILE A 50 35.36 8.43 24.57
N VAL A 51 36.62 8.62 24.18
CA VAL A 51 37.79 8.13 24.91
C VAL A 51 38.22 9.17 25.94
N ILE A 52 38.39 8.73 27.18
CA ILE A 52 38.85 9.57 28.30
C ILE A 52 40.22 9.15 28.81
N ASP A 53 40.96 10.11 29.36
CA ASP A 53 42.19 9.84 30.11
C ASP A 53 41.90 9.40 31.56
N ASP A 54 42.97 9.14 32.32
CA ASP A 54 42.86 8.71 33.72
C ASP A 54 42.30 9.82 34.64
N ASN A 55 42.32 11.08 34.19
CA ASN A 55 41.72 12.23 34.88
C ASN A 55 40.27 12.50 34.45
N HIS A 56 39.64 11.57 33.72
CA HIS A 56 38.27 11.69 33.18
C HIS A 56 38.08 12.83 32.16
N LEU A 57 39.17 13.32 31.57
CA LEU A 57 39.13 14.31 30.50
C LEU A 57 39.00 13.62 29.14
N PRO A 58 38.16 14.13 28.24
CA PRO A 58 37.94 13.51 26.95
C PRO A 58 39.07 13.88 25.97
N ILE A 59 39.71 12.86 25.41
CA ILE A 59 40.92 13.01 24.58
C ILE A 59 40.73 12.58 23.13
N GLY A 60 39.79 11.66 22.86
CA GLY A 60 39.54 11.15 21.51
C GLY A 60 38.15 10.57 21.31
N ILE A 61 37.85 10.15 20.08
CA ILE A 61 36.63 9.42 19.72
C ILE A 61 36.99 8.23 18.83
N VAL A 62 36.24 7.14 18.96
CA VAL A 62 36.33 5.94 18.12
C VAL A 62 34.94 5.59 17.62
N THR A 63 34.79 5.35 16.32
CA THR A 63 33.56 4.79 15.73
C THR A 63 33.74 3.32 15.32
N ASP A 64 32.63 2.66 15.01
CA ASP A 64 32.61 1.35 14.37
C ASP A 64 33.47 1.29 13.09
N GLU A 65 33.37 2.33 12.25
CA GLU A 65 34.18 2.48 11.04
C GLU A 65 35.67 2.65 11.33
N ASP A 66 36.05 3.37 12.40
CA ASP A 66 37.45 3.47 12.84
C ASP A 66 38.01 2.11 13.28
N ILE A 67 37.22 1.31 14.01
CA ILE A 67 37.61 -0.04 14.43
C ILE A 67 37.86 -0.92 13.19
N ILE A 68 36.96 -0.92 12.22
CA ILE A 68 37.10 -1.75 11.01
C ILE A 68 38.32 -1.33 10.18
N ASN A 69 38.45 -0.02 9.91
CA ASN A 69 39.49 0.49 9.02
C ASN A 69 40.88 0.38 9.66
N LYS A 70 41.03 0.77 10.93
CA LYS A 70 42.35 0.82 11.59
C LYS A 70 42.80 -0.53 12.14
N MET A 71 41.90 -1.47 12.43
CA MET A 71 42.31 -2.84 12.79
C MET A 71 43.03 -3.55 11.64
N SER A 72 42.69 -3.22 10.38
CA SER A 72 43.37 -3.77 9.21
C SER A 72 44.84 -3.31 9.08
N GLU A 73 45.19 -2.18 9.70
CA GLU A 73 46.55 -1.62 9.69
C GLU A 73 47.42 -2.19 10.83
N ILE A 74 46.81 -2.78 11.87
CA ILE A 74 47.46 -3.19 13.14
C ILE A 74 47.46 -4.72 13.31
N ILE A 75 47.55 -5.48 12.20
CA ILE A 75 47.43 -6.96 12.19
C ILE A 75 48.43 -7.64 13.15
N SER A 76 49.60 -7.06 13.38
CA SER A 76 50.66 -7.64 14.21
C SER A 76 50.38 -7.70 15.73
N TYR A 77 49.44 -6.90 16.26
CA TYR A 77 49.12 -6.87 17.69
C TYR A 77 47.65 -6.52 17.98
N ALA A 78 46.74 -6.92 17.09
CA ALA A 78 45.31 -6.65 17.19
C ALA A 78 44.68 -7.11 18.52
N GLU A 79 45.20 -8.17 19.15
CA GLU A 79 44.70 -8.69 20.43
C GLU A 79 45.04 -7.82 21.65
N SER A 80 46.10 -7.00 21.57
CA SER A 80 46.54 -6.12 22.66
C SER A 80 46.37 -4.63 22.36
N ALA A 81 45.82 -4.28 21.19
CA ALA A 81 45.55 -2.91 20.81
C ALA A 81 44.51 -2.27 21.74
N SER A 82 44.79 -1.03 22.16
CA SER A 82 43.94 -0.24 23.05
C SER A 82 43.29 0.92 22.29
N LEU A 83 42.26 1.53 22.88
CA LEU A 83 41.53 2.64 22.24
C LEU A 83 42.44 3.81 21.87
N LYS A 84 43.50 4.08 22.63
CA LYS A 84 44.47 5.14 22.30
C LYS A 84 45.17 4.94 20.95
N ASP A 85 45.29 3.69 20.49
CA ASP A 85 46.03 3.33 19.28
C ASP A 85 45.18 3.55 18.02
N ILE A 86 43.85 3.60 18.16
CA ILE A 86 42.91 3.75 17.04
C ILE A 86 42.04 5.02 17.12
N MET A 87 42.04 5.74 18.23
CA MET A 87 41.21 6.94 18.38
C MET A 87 41.60 8.06 17.43
N SER A 88 40.60 8.85 17.05
CA SER A 88 40.81 10.14 16.40
C SER A 88 41.05 11.20 17.48
N ALA A 89 42.25 11.77 17.49
CA ALA A 89 42.69 12.79 18.44
C ALA A 89 43.38 13.98 17.70
N PRO A 90 43.27 15.21 18.20
CA PRO A 90 42.58 15.63 19.43
C PRO A 90 41.05 15.66 19.28
N LEU A 91 40.32 15.40 20.37
CA LEU A 91 38.85 15.42 20.34
C LEU A 91 38.29 16.83 20.09
N ILE A 92 37.42 16.93 19.08
CA ILE A 92 36.72 18.17 18.75
C ILE A 92 35.43 18.25 19.57
N THR A 93 35.40 19.14 20.57
CA THR A 93 34.26 19.29 21.51
C THR A 93 33.53 20.62 21.35
N ILE A 94 32.35 20.75 21.96
CA ILE A 94 31.59 22.00 22.04
C ILE A 94 31.10 22.27 23.46
N ARG A 95 30.95 23.53 23.87
CA ARG A 95 30.47 23.86 25.22
C ARG A 95 28.96 23.72 25.32
N GLU A 96 28.47 23.40 26.53
CA GLU A 96 27.02 23.24 26.77
C GLU A 96 26.18 24.48 26.45
N LYS A 97 26.76 25.69 26.60
CA LYS A 97 26.09 26.98 26.38
C LYS A 97 26.35 27.60 25.01
N THR A 98 27.09 26.93 24.12
CA THR A 98 27.22 27.40 22.73
C THR A 98 25.93 27.15 21.96
N THR A 99 25.74 27.91 20.88
CA THR A 99 24.49 27.87 20.09
C THR A 99 24.48 26.70 19.12
N LEU A 100 23.28 26.29 18.67
CA LEU A 100 23.15 25.29 17.60
C LEU A 100 23.78 25.78 16.29
N GLN A 101 23.76 27.09 16.03
CA GLN A 101 24.42 27.70 14.87
C GLN A 101 25.93 27.47 14.89
N GLU A 102 26.58 27.77 16.01
CA GLU A 102 28.02 27.55 16.17
C GLU A 102 28.37 26.06 16.11
N ALA A 103 27.49 25.19 16.64
CA ALA A 103 27.65 23.74 16.50
C ALA A 103 27.67 23.30 15.03
N LEU A 104 26.76 23.81 14.20
CA LEU A 104 26.74 23.53 12.76
C LEU A 104 27.98 24.06 12.04
N HIS A 105 28.42 25.28 12.36
CA HIS A 105 29.67 25.83 11.80
C HIS A 105 30.86 24.95 12.15
N LYS A 106 30.99 24.56 13.42
CA LYS A 106 32.09 23.70 13.89
C LYS A 106 32.05 22.32 13.23
N MET A 107 30.87 21.71 13.11
CA MET A 107 30.68 20.44 12.39
C MET A 107 31.11 20.54 10.93
N ARG A 108 30.67 21.60 10.23
CA ARG A 108 31.01 21.83 8.82
C ARG A 108 32.50 22.04 8.62
N ASP A 109 33.09 22.93 9.42
CA ASP A 109 34.48 23.36 9.27
C ASP A 109 35.43 22.20 9.62
N SER A 110 35.05 21.35 10.58
CA SER A 110 35.78 20.13 10.94
C SER A 110 35.38 18.89 10.14
N LYS A 111 34.42 18.98 9.21
CA LYS A 111 33.87 17.86 8.41
C LYS A 111 33.38 16.66 9.23
N ILE A 112 32.79 16.91 10.39
CA ILE A 112 32.23 15.89 11.30
C ILE A 112 30.72 16.04 11.47
N ARG A 113 30.03 14.95 11.79
CA ARG A 113 28.56 14.93 11.94
C ARG A 113 28.09 14.88 13.40
N LYS A 114 29.00 14.75 14.34
CA LYS A 114 28.73 14.64 15.78
C LYS A 114 29.76 15.41 16.58
N LEU A 115 29.33 16.02 17.69
CA LEU A 115 30.15 16.81 18.59
C LEU A 115 29.87 16.42 20.04
N PRO A 116 30.86 15.90 20.77
CA PRO A 116 30.77 15.79 22.22
C PRO A 116 30.62 17.15 22.88
N VAL A 117 29.68 17.23 23.82
CA VAL A 117 29.32 18.42 24.57
C VAL A 117 29.99 18.35 25.94
N VAL A 118 30.77 19.38 26.27
CA VAL A 118 31.53 19.45 27.52
C VAL A 118 31.00 20.53 28.46
N SER A 119 31.12 20.26 29.75
CA SER A 119 30.81 21.19 30.84
C SER A 119 31.91 22.25 30.99
N LYS A 120 31.71 23.21 31.91
CA LYS A 120 32.77 24.18 32.28
C LYS A 120 34.02 23.52 32.86
N LYS A 121 33.92 22.29 33.38
CA LYS A 121 35.03 21.52 33.94
C LYS A 121 35.73 20.62 32.90
N ASN A 122 35.39 20.76 31.61
CA ASN A 122 35.85 19.90 30.51
C ASN A 122 35.39 18.43 30.56
N GLU A 123 34.43 18.09 31.42
CA GLU A 123 33.81 16.75 31.45
C GLU A 123 32.73 16.63 30.36
N VAL A 124 32.59 15.45 29.76
CA VAL A 124 31.55 15.17 28.76
C VAL A 124 30.21 15.01 29.44
N ILE A 125 29.21 15.76 28.98
CA ILE A 125 27.84 15.73 29.52
C ILE A 125 26.79 15.30 28.49
N GLY A 126 27.18 15.17 27.22
CA GLY A 126 26.31 14.76 26.14
C GLY A 126 27.02 14.72 24.79
N ILE A 127 26.27 14.36 23.75
CA ILE A 127 26.70 14.43 22.35
C ILE A 127 25.58 15.04 21.51
N ILE A 128 25.92 15.93 20.58
CA ILE A 128 24.97 16.51 19.63
C ILE A 128 25.26 16.03 18.21
N PHE A 129 24.22 15.59 17.51
CA PHE A 129 24.29 15.12 16.14
C PHE A 129 23.78 16.18 15.17
N GLN A 130 24.39 16.26 13.99
CA GLN A 130 23.94 17.15 12.91
C GLN A 130 22.48 16.89 12.53
N GLY A 131 22.06 15.61 12.52
CA GLY A 131 20.68 15.21 12.26
C GLY A 131 19.69 15.74 13.30
N THR A 132 20.08 15.83 14.57
CA THR A 132 19.25 16.44 15.62
C THR A 132 19.00 17.90 15.30
N ILE A 133 20.04 18.66 14.97
CA ILE A 133 19.90 20.09 14.63
C ILE A 133 19.00 20.27 13.40
N ALA A 134 19.18 19.43 12.37
CA ALA A 134 18.34 19.44 11.18
C ALA A 134 16.85 19.18 11.51
N ASN A 135 16.56 18.22 12.39
CA ASN A 135 15.19 17.95 12.84
C ASN A 135 14.59 19.14 13.60
N VAL A 136 15.35 19.77 14.49
CA VAL A 136 14.83 20.94 15.23
C VAL A 136 14.54 22.11 14.29
N ILE A 137 15.36 22.34 13.27
CA ILE A 137 15.09 23.33 12.22
C ILE A 137 13.81 22.98 11.43
N ARG A 138 13.65 21.70 11.07
CA ARG A 138 12.46 21.19 10.37
C ARG A 138 11.20 21.38 11.20
N ASP A 139 11.25 21.08 12.49
CA ASP A 139 10.11 21.18 13.39
C ASP A 139 9.77 22.66 13.69
N ALA A 140 10.76 23.55 13.72
CA ALA A 140 10.57 24.98 13.89
C ALA A 140 9.97 25.68 12.66
N THR A 141 10.17 25.09 11.49
CA THR A 141 9.58 25.55 10.21
C THR A 141 8.27 24.83 9.88
N ALA A 142 7.92 23.79 10.63
CA ALA A 142 6.65 23.09 10.51
C ALA A 142 5.51 24.03 10.95
N THR A 143 4.86 24.65 9.97
CA THR A 143 3.63 25.42 10.17
C THR A 143 2.45 24.47 10.19
N ALA A 144 1.46 24.73 11.05
CA ALA A 144 0.16 24.05 10.98
C ALA A 144 -0.37 24.16 9.54
N PRO A 145 -0.88 23.07 8.95
CA PRO A 145 -1.20 23.03 7.53
C PRO A 145 -2.30 24.04 7.21
N ARG A 146 -1.92 25.17 6.62
CA ARG A 146 -2.86 26.02 5.89
C ARG A 146 -3.34 25.24 4.66
N LEU A 147 -4.54 25.52 4.17
CA LEU A 147 -5.13 24.90 2.98
C LEU A 147 -4.20 24.93 1.74
N PHE A 148 -3.26 25.88 1.69
CA PHE A 148 -2.25 26.04 0.64
C PHE A 148 -0.80 25.88 1.12
N SER A 149 -0.58 25.19 2.23
CA SER A 149 0.77 24.81 2.65
C SER A 149 1.39 23.87 1.61
N PRO A 150 2.72 23.91 1.38
CA PRO A 150 3.41 23.01 0.46
C PRO A 150 2.99 21.52 0.54
N PRO A 151 2.79 20.93 1.75
CA PRO A 151 2.33 19.54 1.85
C PRO A 151 0.91 19.30 1.29
N VAL A 152 -0.02 20.25 1.45
CA VAL A 152 -1.38 20.12 0.90
C VAL A 152 -1.36 20.35 -0.61
N LYS A 153 -0.58 21.33 -1.10
CA LYS A 153 -0.42 21.55 -2.54
C LYS A 153 0.11 20.32 -3.27
N ALA A 154 1.01 19.56 -2.65
CA ALA A 154 1.49 18.30 -3.18
C ALA A 154 0.37 17.27 -3.35
N ILE A 155 -0.52 17.15 -2.36
CA ILE A 155 -1.70 16.27 -2.43
C ILE A 155 -2.63 16.73 -3.54
N LEU A 156 -2.98 18.02 -3.61
CA LEU A 156 -3.89 18.55 -4.62
C LEU A 156 -3.36 18.34 -6.04
N GLY A 157 -2.06 18.59 -6.27
CA GLY A 157 -1.45 18.43 -7.59
C GLY A 157 -1.48 16.99 -8.09
N ASN A 158 -1.15 16.03 -7.21
CA ASN A 158 -1.20 14.61 -7.54
C ASN A 158 -2.65 14.10 -7.66
N LEU A 159 -3.57 14.58 -6.84
CA LEU A 159 -5.00 14.27 -6.93
C LEU A 159 -5.58 14.75 -8.25
N GLY A 160 -5.26 15.99 -8.65
CA GLY A 160 -5.67 16.55 -9.92
C GLY A 160 -5.22 15.70 -11.11
N PHE A 161 -3.98 15.19 -11.09
CA PHE A 161 -3.49 14.28 -12.12
C PHE A 161 -4.28 12.96 -12.18
N VAL A 162 -4.59 12.36 -11.02
CA VAL A 162 -5.38 11.10 -10.97
C VAL A 162 -6.79 11.32 -11.52
N LEU A 163 -7.46 12.40 -11.14
CA LEU A 163 -8.80 12.72 -11.65
C LEU A 163 -8.80 13.01 -13.16
N GLN A 164 -7.79 13.74 -13.66
CA GLN A 164 -7.64 13.97 -15.10
C GLN A 164 -7.45 12.65 -15.86
N PHE A 165 -6.57 11.78 -15.35
CA PHE A 165 -6.31 10.48 -15.97
C PHE A 165 -7.57 9.62 -16.02
N ALA A 166 -8.32 9.54 -14.91
CA ALA A 166 -9.59 8.82 -14.87
C ALA A 166 -10.63 9.42 -15.84
N GLY A 167 -10.74 10.76 -15.90
CA GLY A 167 -11.63 11.43 -16.84
C GLY A 167 -11.29 11.12 -18.30
N VAL A 168 -10.01 11.15 -18.69
CA VAL A 168 -9.59 10.78 -20.05
C VAL A 168 -9.94 9.33 -20.37
N LEU A 169 -9.73 8.40 -19.42
CA LEU A 169 -10.09 7.00 -19.64
C LEU A 169 -11.61 6.80 -19.82
N LEU A 170 -12.44 7.51 -19.05
CA LEU A 170 -13.90 7.42 -19.17
C LEU A 170 -14.47 7.93 -20.52
N LEU A 171 -13.67 8.61 -21.34
CA LEU A 171 -14.07 8.90 -22.73
C LEU A 171 -14.30 7.62 -23.54
N VAL A 172 -13.60 6.51 -23.23
CA VAL A 172 -13.76 5.24 -23.94
C VAL A 172 -15.19 4.70 -23.80
N PRO A 173 -15.73 4.45 -22.58
CA PRO A 173 -17.12 4.04 -22.43
C PRO A 173 -18.12 5.11 -22.88
N ALA A 174 -17.83 6.42 -22.73
CA ALA A 174 -18.74 7.47 -23.21
C ALA A 174 -18.94 7.47 -24.74
N ILE A 175 -17.83 7.31 -25.47
CA ILE A 175 -17.87 7.18 -26.94
C ILE A 175 -18.60 5.90 -27.32
N LEU A 176 -18.32 4.78 -26.63
CA LEU A 176 -19.00 3.51 -26.89
C LEU A 176 -20.53 3.65 -26.72
N SER A 177 -21.00 4.24 -25.62
CA SER A 177 -22.44 4.52 -25.40
C SER A 177 -23.05 5.34 -26.53
N THR A 178 -22.33 6.35 -27.03
CA THR A 178 -22.78 7.16 -28.17
C THR A 178 -22.87 6.34 -29.45
N THR A 179 -21.87 5.49 -29.73
CA THR A 179 -21.87 4.64 -30.93
C THR A 179 -22.97 3.58 -30.91
N LEU A 180 -23.36 3.11 -29.72
CA LEU A 180 -24.46 2.16 -29.52
C LEU A 180 -25.84 2.85 -29.48
N GLY A 181 -25.90 4.19 -29.57
CA GLY A 181 -27.15 4.96 -29.51
C GLY A 181 -27.76 5.10 -28.12
N ASP A 182 -27.04 4.72 -27.06
CA ASP A 182 -27.48 4.81 -25.68
C ASP A 182 -27.24 6.21 -25.09
N THR A 183 -28.18 7.10 -25.37
CA THR A 183 -28.10 8.51 -25.02
C THR A 183 -28.14 8.78 -23.51
N ILE A 184 -28.84 7.95 -22.73
CA ILE A 184 -29.00 8.13 -21.28
C ILE A 184 -27.68 7.82 -20.58
N SER A 185 -27.09 6.66 -20.86
CA SER A 185 -25.79 6.29 -20.29
C SER A 185 -24.70 7.23 -20.77
N ALA A 186 -24.69 7.58 -22.08
CA ALA A 186 -23.72 8.52 -22.63
C ALA A 186 -23.75 9.87 -21.91
N ALA A 187 -24.94 10.45 -21.67
CA ALA A 187 -25.08 11.72 -20.98
C ALA A 187 -24.50 11.68 -19.56
N GLY A 188 -24.82 10.62 -18.80
CA GLY A 188 -24.27 10.42 -17.45
C GLY A 188 -22.75 10.32 -17.46
N ILE A 189 -22.18 9.47 -18.34
CA ILE A 189 -20.73 9.23 -18.40
C ILE A 189 -19.97 10.48 -18.89
N TYR A 190 -20.50 11.22 -19.88
CA TYR A 190 -19.90 12.48 -20.31
C TYR A 190 -19.89 13.53 -19.20
N LEU A 191 -20.97 13.64 -18.43
CA LEU A 191 -21.04 14.57 -17.30
C LEU A 191 -19.99 14.21 -16.23
N THR A 192 -19.88 12.93 -15.85
CA THR A 192 -18.81 12.45 -14.95
C THR A 192 -17.43 12.77 -15.48
N THR A 193 -17.21 12.53 -16.78
CA THR A 193 -15.93 12.80 -17.45
C THR A 193 -15.56 14.28 -17.37
N VAL A 194 -16.49 15.18 -17.70
CA VAL A 194 -16.26 16.63 -17.63
C VAL A 194 -15.97 17.06 -16.19
N LEU A 195 -16.74 16.58 -15.22
CA LEU A 195 -16.53 16.93 -13.80
C LEU A 195 -15.17 16.47 -13.28
N LEU A 196 -14.72 15.26 -13.64
CA LEU A 196 -13.40 14.75 -13.30
C LEU A 196 -12.29 15.58 -13.95
N LEU A 197 -12.41 15.92 -15.23
CA LEU A 197 -11.43 16.73 -15.94
C LEU A 197 -11.35 18.14 -15.37
N VAL A 198 -12.48 18.83 -15.21
CA VAL A 198 -12.54 20.21 -14.69
C VAL A 198 -12.01 20.27 -13.26
N THR A 199 -12.47 19.38 -12.38
CA THR A 199 -11.96 19.29 -11.00
C THR A 199 -10.47 18.96 -11.01
N GLY A 200 -10.05 18.03 -11.86
CA GLY A 200 -8.65 17.66 -11.98
C GLY A 200 -7.74 18.81 -12.45
N PHE A 201 -8.15 19.57 -13.48
CA PHE A 201 -7.45 20.80 -13.92
C PHE A 201 -7.42 21.87 -12.85
N PHE A 202 -8.52 22.08 -12.14
CA PHE A 202 -8.57 23.00 -11.02
C PHE A 202 -7.56 22.60 -9.93
N LEU A 203 -7.60 21.35 -9.45
CA LEU A 203 -6.68 20.87 -8.40
C LEU A 203 -5.21 20.90 -8.84
N ASN A 204 -4.92 20.59 -10.11
CA ASN A 204 -3.58 20.63 -10.67
C ASN A 204 -3.04 22.07 -10.80
N ALA A 205 -3.91 23.05 -11.09
CA ALA A 205 -3.53 24.47 -11.18
C ALA A 205 -3.18 25.08 -9.80
N TYR A 206 -3.85 24.65 -8.73
CA TYR A 206 -3.55 25.08 -7.35
C TYR A 206 -2.50 24.21 -6.65
N GLY A 207 -2.26 23.01 -7.16
CA GLY A 207 -1.31 22.05 -6.62
C GLY A 207 0.11 22.23 -7.12
N GLU A 208 1.05 21.54 -6.49
CA GLU A 208 2.45 21.48 -6.90
C GLU A 208 2.86 20.02 -7.05
N LYS A 209 3.66 19.70 -8.07
CA LYS A 209 4.14 18.33 -8.29
C LYS A 209 5.35 18.07 -7.40
N ALA A 210 5.11 17.57 -6.20
CA ALA A 210 6.14 17.18 -5.24
C ALA A 210 5.99 15.71 -4.82
N SER A 211 7.07 15.13 -4.29
CA SER A 211 7.04 13.82 -3.65
C SER A 211 6.20 13.88 -2.37
N LEU A 212 5.46 12.80 -2.11
CA LEU A 212 4.58 12.69 -0.96
C LEU A 212 5.24 11.83 0.12
N ASN A 213 5.04 12.20 1.38
CA ASN A 213 5.30 11.30 2.49
C ASN A 213 4.15 10.27 2.63
N ILE A 214 4.35 9.22 3.43
CA ILE A 214 3.38 8.12 3.59
C ILE A 214 2.01 8.65 4.04
N GLN A 215 1.97 9.59 5.00
CA GLN A 215 0.70 10.17 5.48
C GLN A 215 -0.05 10.93 4.37
N GLN A 216 0.63 11.85 3.68
CA GLN A 216 0.07 12.64 2.59
C GLN A 216 -0.43 11.75 1.47
N ALA A 217 0.30 10.68 1.20
CA ALA A 217 -0.04 9.76 0.16
C ALA A 217 -1.22 8.87 0.55
N SER A 218 -1.36 8.47 1.82
CA SER A 218 -2.61 7.88 2.33
C SER A 218 -3.82 8.81 2.17
N ILE A 219 -3.66 10.11 2.46
CA ILE A 219 -4.72 11.12 2.26
C ILE A 219 -5.08 11.22 0.78
N LEU A 220 -4.06 11.24 -0.10
CA LEU A 220 -4.26 11.26 -1.54
C LEU A 220 -5.08 10.04 -2.01
N VAL A 221 -4.73 8.84 -1.56
CA VAL A 221 -5.45 7.63 -2.00
C VAL A 221 -6.90 7.66 -1.52
N LEU A 222 -7.15 7.99 -0.24
CA LEU A 222 -8.51 8.11 0.30
C LEU A 222 -9.35 9.14 -0.46
N SER A 223 -8.81 10.35 -0.64
CA SER A 223 -9.51 11.43 -1.34
C SER A 223 -9.76 11.09 -2.81
N SER A 224 -8.83 10.42 -3.48
CA SER A 224 -9.02 9.99 -4.87
C SER A 224 -10.16 8.97 -5.02
N LEU A 225 -10.18 7.91 -4.20
CA LEU A 225 -11.23 6.89 -4.25
C LEU A 225 -12.60 7.49 -3.92
N LEU A 226 -12.65 8.40 -2.93
CA LEU A 226 -13.89 9.05 -2.54
C LEU A 226 -14.45 9.96 -3.65
N ILE A 227 -13.60 10.80 -4.27
CA ILE A 227 -14.05 11.71 -5.33
C ILE A 227 -14.40 10.94 -6.61
N LEU A 228 -13.60 9.93 -6.97
CA LEU A 228 -13.89 9.05 -8.12
C LEU A 228 -15.25 8.36 -7.94
N SER A 229 -15.52 7.79 -6.77
CA SER A 229 -16.79 7.12 -6.48
C SER A 229 -17.96 8.11 -6.43
N LEU A 230 -17.74 9.31 -5.88
CA LEU A 230 -18.78 10.34 -5.82
C LEU A 230 -19.21 10.80 -7.22
N PHE A 231 -18.27 11.12 -8.12
CA PHE A 231 -18.62 11.50 -9.49
C PHE A 231 -19.05 10.30 -10.34
N GLY A 232 -18.52 9.11 -10.04
CA GLY A 232 -18.94 7.85 -10.63
C GLY A 232 -20.37 7.44 -10.30
N THR A 233 -20.99 8.08 -9.30
CA THR A 233 -22.41 7.88 -8.93
C THR A 233 -23.35 8.42 -10.01
N ILE A 234 -22.93 9.44 -10.76
CA ILE A 234 -23.78 10.17 -11.70
C ILE A 234 -24.37 9.26 -12.79
N PRO A 235 -23.60 8.38 -13.49
CA PRO A 235 -24.17 7.53 -14.53
C PRO A 235 -25.18 6.52 -13.96
N TYR A 236 -24.95 6.03 -12.73
CA TYR A 236 -25.93 5.18 -12.04
C TYR A 236 -27.24 5.93 -11.74
N LEU A 237 -27.20 7.21 -11.37
CA LEU A 237 -28.41 8.01 -11.16
C LEU A 237 -29.23 8.23 -12.44
N TYR A 238 -28.58 8.20 -13.61
CA TYR A 238 -29.27 8.30 -14.91
C TYR A 238 -29.90 6.97 -15.33
N VAL A 239 -29.17 5.86 -15.11
CA VAL A 239 -29.57 4.53 -15.62
C VAL A 239 -30.42 3.75 -14.62
N MET A 240 -30.27 3.99 -13.32
CA MET A 240 -31.11 3.41 -12.25
C MET A 240 -32.11 4.46 -11.75
N PRO A 241 -33.20 4.74 -12.48
CA PRO A 241 -34.18 5.71 -12.05
C PRO A 241 -34.83 5.26 -10.73
N THR A 242 -34.87 6.19 -9.78
CA THR A 242 -35.49 5.99 -8.47
C THR A 242 -36.99 5.79 -8.59
N GLN A 243 -37.50 4.62 -8.22
CA GLN A 243 -38.93 4.45 -7.91
C GLN A 243 -39.26 4.91 -6.49
N GLU A 244 -38.23 5.11 -5.65
CA GLU A 244 -38.27 5.40 -4.21
C GLU A 244 -37.79 6.83 -3.88
N SER A 245 -37.44 7.06 -2.60
CA SER A 245 -36.88 8.32 -2.10
C SER A 245 -35.53 8.70 -2.74
N ALA A 246 -35.25 10.01 -2.83
CA ALA A 246 -33.98 10.51 -3.36
C ALA A 246 -32.74 10.05 -2.56
N VAL A 247 -32.91 9.79 -1.26
CA VAL A 247 -31.83 9.32 -0.37
C VAL A 247 -31.43 7.90 -0.75
N GLU A 248 -32.41 7.03 -0.98
CA GLU A 248 -32.17 5.65 -1.35
C GLU A 248 -31.58 5.52 -2.76
N GLY A 249 -32.09 6.31 -3.70
CA GLY A 249 -31.50 6.42 -5.03
C GLY A 249 -30.01 6.76 -5.01
N PHE A 250 -29.66 7.76 -4.22
CA PHE A 250 -28.26 8.13 -4.03
C PHE A 250 -27.45 7.00 -3.37
N ALA A 251 -27.99 6.35 -2.33
CA ALA A 251 -27.30 5.26 -1.65
C ALA A 251 -27.04 4.07 -2.59
N ASN A 252 -28.02 3.66 -3.40
CA ASN A 252 -27.89 2.56 -4.37
C ASN A 252 -26.85 2.89 -5.45
N ALA A 253 -26.91 4.10 -5.99
CA ALA A 253 -25.98 4.58 -7.03
C ALA A 253 -24.55 4.75 -6.48
N PHE A 254 -24.41 5.32 -5.28
CA PHE A 254 -23.12 5.51 -4.62
C PHE A 254 -22.49 4.16 -4.26
N PHE A 255 -23.27 3.23 -3.73
CA PHE A 255 -22.82 1.86 -3.46
C PHE A 255 -22.25 1.18 -4.71
N SER A 256 -23.00 1.23 -5.81
CA SER A 256 -22.61 0.59 -7.06
C SER A 256 -21.36 1.23 -7.67
N SER A 257 -21.26 2.56 -7.59
CA SER A 257 -20.07 3.32 -8.01
C SER A 257 -18.84 2.99 -7.16
N VAL A 258 -18.97 2.98 -5.83
CA VAL A 258 -17.88 2.62 -4.92
C VAL A 258 -17.40 1.21 -5.23
N SER A 259 -18.31 0.24 -5.36
CA SER A 259 -17.97 -1.15 -5.69
C SER A 259 -17.15 -1.27 -6.98
N GLY A 260 -17.47 -0.45 -8.00
CA GLY A 260 -16.68 -0.34 -9.22
C GLY A 260 -15.27 0.19 -8.98
N PHE A 261 -15.14 1.41 -8.42
CA PHE A 261 -13.84 2.06 -8.23
C PHE A 261 -12.94 1.42 -7.17
N THR A 262 -13.50 0.71 -6.19
CA THR A 262 -12.71 -0.05 -5.22
C THR A 262 -12.40 -1.46 -5.68
N THR A 263 -12.84 -1.85 -6.89
CA THR A 263 -12.76 -3.22 -7.42
C THR A 263 -13.32 -4.24 -6.44
N SER A 264 -14.44 -3.92 -5.79
CA SER A 264 -15.06 -4.80 -4.81
C SER A 264 -15.96 -5.83 -5.48
N GLY A 265 -16.70 -5.44 -6.52
CA GLY A 265 -17.52 -6.38 -7.29
C GLY A 265 -18.89 -6.68 -6.73
N LEU A 266 -19.16 -6.33 -5.47
CA LEU A 266 -20.50 -6.45 -4.90
C LEU A 266 -21.49 -5.61 -5.71
N THR A 267 -22.58 -6.21 -6.16
CA THR A 267 -23.58 -5.53 -6.98
C THR A 267 -24.96 -5.58 -6.32
N LEU A 268 -25.74 -4.50 -6.50
CA LEU A 268 -27.15 -4.47 -6.15
C LEU A 268 -28.03 -4.80 -7.37
N ILE A 269 -27.42 -5.19 -8.50
CA ILE A 269 -28.13 -5.42 -9.75
C ILE A 269 -28.02 -6.91 -10.07
N ASP A 270 -29.10 -7.64 -9.76
CA ASP A 270 -29.15 -9.10 -9.90
C ASP A 270 -29.18 -9.55 -11.36
N GLU A 271 -29.80 -8.74 -12.24
CA GLU A 271 -29.93 -9.00 -13.69
C GLU A 271 -29.27 -7.88 -14.52
N PRO A 272 -27.93 -7.85 -14.64
CA PRO A 272 -27.20 -6.88 -15.47
C PRO A 272 -27.61 -6.87 -16.94
N GLU A 273 -28.14 -7.98 -17.47
CA GLU A 273 -28.65 -8.12 -18.83
C GLU A 273 -29.80 -7.16 -19.18
N ASN A 274 -30.53 -6.66 -18.18
CA ASN A 274 -31.57 -5.65 -18.36
C ASN A 274 -31.01 -4.23 -18.53
N LEU A 275 -29.73 -4.03 -18.24
CA LEU A 275 -29.07 -2.73 -18.43
C LEU A 275 -28.65 -2.56 -19.89
N PRO A 276 -28.55 -1.31 -20.36
CA PRO A 276 -27.90 -1.05 -21.63
C PRO A 276 -26.48 -1.62 -21.65
N GLN A 277 -26.12 -2.34 -22.71
CA GLN A 277 -24.81 -2.98 -22.84
C GLN A 277 -23.64 -1.99 -22.66
N SER A 278 -23.82 -0.76 -23.12
CA SER A 278 -22.83 0.31 -22.97
C SER A 278 -22.57 0.66 -21.49
N PHE A 279 -23.61 0.60 -20.66
CA PHE A 279 -23.52 0.85 -19.24
C PHE A 279 -22.88 -0.32 -18.50
N THR A 280 -23.21 -1.54 -18.90
CA THR A 280 -22.53 -2.75 -18.40
C THR A 280 -21.02 -2.69 -18.67
N PHE A 281 -20.61 -2.27 -19.85
CA PHE A 281 -19.20 -2.00 -20.15
C PHE A 281 -18.62 -0.89 -19.27
N TYR A 282 -19.34 0.23 -19.08
CA TYR A 282 -18.91 1.29 -18.16
C TYR A 282 -18.65 0.75 -16.75
N ARG A 283 -19.55 -0.08 -16.20
CA ARG A 283 -19.40 -0.69 -14.88
C ARG A 283 -18.07 -1.42 -14.77
N SER A 284 -17.77 -2.35 -15.67
CA SER A 284 -16.49 -3.07 -15.67
C SER A 284 -15.30 -2.13 -15.90
N PHE A 285 -15.45 -1.13 -16.75
CA PHE A 285 -14.39 -0.16 -17.04
C PHE A 285 -14.04 0.71 -15.81
N THR A 286 -14.99 1.01 -14.93
CA THR A 286 -14.68 1.68 -13.64
C THR A 286 -13.76 0.83 -12.76
N GLN A 287 -13.86 -0.51 -12.82
CA GLN A 287 -12.96 -1.42 -12.10
C GLN A 287 -11.54 -1.35 -12.66
N LEU A 288 -11.37 -1.20 -13.98
CA LEU A 288 -10.06 -0.95 -14.57
C LEU A 288 -9.44 0.34 -14.04
N ILE A 289 -10.22 1.43 -14.03
CA ILE A 289 -9.75 2.73 -13.54
C ILE A 289 -9.41 2.65 -12.06
N GLY A 290 -10.24 2.00 -11.25
CA GLY A 290 -10.03 1.77 -9.82
C GLY A 290 -8.75 0.98 -9.55
N GLY A 291 -8.58 -0.15 -10.24
CA GLY A 291 -7.37 -0.97 -10.20
C GLY A 291 -6.13 -0.16 -10.56
N MET A 292 -6.11 0.47 -11.74
CA MET A 292 -4.97 1.25 -12.25
C MET A 292 -4.63 2.47 -11.38
N SER A 293 -5.63 3.21 -10.92
CA SER A 293 -5.44 4.39 -10.06
C SER A 293 -4.85 3.98 -8.71
N PHE A 294 -5.36 2.91 -8.10
CA PHE A 294 -4.82 2.38 -6.85
C PHE A 294 -3.36 1.94 -7.02
N ILE A 295 -3.00 1.31 -8.13
CA ILE A 295 -1.61 0.89 -8.39
C ILE A 295 -0.67 2.09 -8.47
N TYR A 296 -1.03 3.11 -9.25
CA TYR A 296 -0.26 4.34 -9.34
C TYR A 296 -0.05 4.96 -7.96
N LEU A 297 -1.13 5.03 -7.18
CA LEU A 297 -1.15 5.59 -5.85
C LEU A 297 -0.29 4.77 -4.88
N ALA A 298 -0.49 3.46 -4.79
CA ALA A 298 0.29 2.58 -3.93
C ALA A 298 1.80 2.66 -4.25
N ILE A 299 2.16 2.71 -5.52
CA ILE A 299 3.56 2.81 -5.97
C ILE A 299 4.14 4.19 -5.60
N THR A 300 3.41 5.27 -5.85
CA THR A 300 3.87 6.64 -5.53
C THR A 300 3.82 6.99 -4.03
N ALA A 301 3.00 6.28 -3.25
CA ALA A 301 2.66 6.60 -1.85
C ALA A 301 3.41 5.79 -0.79
N LEU A 302 3.47 4.47 -0.96
CA LEU A 302 3.69 3.54 0.16
C LEU A 302 5.13 3.02 0.25
N TYR A 303 6.00 3.32 -0.72
CA TYR A 303 7.33 2.72 -0.78
C TYR A 303 8.46 3.77 -0.70
N PRO A 304 9.23 3.79 0.41
CA PRO A 304 10.47 4.54 0.48
C PRO A 304 11.46 4.00 -0.57
N GLU A 305 12.30 4.89 -1.10
CA GLU A 305 13.33 4.56 -2.10
C GLU A 305 14.20 3.35 -1.69
N SER A 306 14.32 3.05 -0.40
CA SER A 306 15.07 1.91 0.16
C SER A 306 14.48 0.52 -0.18
N LYS A 307 13.17 0.37 -0.41
CA LYS A 307 12.59 -0.89 -0.93
C LYS A 307 12.57 -0.92 -2.45
N ILE A 308 12.51 0.24 -3.11
CA ILE A 308 12.84 0.32 -4.53
C ILE A 308 14.29 -0.14 -4.76
N GLN A 309 15.22 0.05 -3.80
CA GLN A 309 16.56 -0.53 -3.86
C GLN A 309 16.60 -2.06 -3.82
N SER A 310 15.69 -2.76 -3.16
CA SER A 310 15.62 -4.23 -3.26
C SER A 310 15.02 -4.69 -4.60
N MET A 311 14.13 -3.88 -5.19
CA MET A 311 13.71 -4.05 -6.59
C MET A 311 14.80 -3.67 -7.61
N ARG A 312 15.79 -2.81 -7.25
CA ARG A 312 16.99 -2.56 -8.09
C ARG A 312 17.81 -3.82 -8.32
N GLY A 313 17.70 -4.84 -7.46
CA GLY A 313 18.31 -6.16 -7.70
C GLY A 313 17.71 -6.91 -8.91
N PHE A 314 16.49 -6.58 -9.32
CA PHE A 314 15.82 -7.17 -10.49
C PHE A 314 15.90 -6.29 -11.75
N ILE A 315 16.22 -5.00 -11.59
CA ILE A 315 16.19 -3.99 -12.64
C ILE A 315 17.60 -3.42 -12.82
N SER A 316 18.22 -3.74 -13.95
CA SER A 316 19.56 -3.26 -14.30
C SER A 316 19.67 -1.73 -14.17
N GLY A 317 20.38 -1.26 -13.14
CA GLY A 317 21.20 -0.04 -13.14
C GLY A 317 20.55 1.34 -13.42
N ARG A 318 19.25 1.44 -13.70
CA ARG A 318 18.58 2.73 -13.96
C ARG A 318 17.48 2.99 -12.92
N SER A 319 17.49 4.18 -12.32
CA SER A 319 16.36 4.69 -11.54
C SER A 319 15.17 4.87 -12.48
N LEU A 320 14.21 3.96 -12.43
CA LEU A 320 12.93 4.14 -13.12
C LEU A 320 12.17 5.28 -12.45
N HIS A 321 11.76 6.26 -13.25
CA HIS A 321 10.86 7.29 -12.78
C HIS A 321 9.44 6.69 -12.66
N MET A 322 8.74 7.01 -11.58
CA MET A 322 7.43 6.42 -11.24
C MET A 322 6.39 6.51 -12.37
N ARG A 323 6.46 7.56 -13.19
CA ARG A 323 5.60 7.76 -14.36
C ARG A 323 5.85 6.74 -15.48
N GLU A 324 7.11 6.38 -15.71
CA GLU A 324 7.47 5.40 -16.74
C GLU A 324 7.00 4.00 -16.36
N LEU A 325 7.09 3.66 -15.07
CA LEU A 325 6.61 2.39 -14.54
C LEU A 325 5.09 2.27 -14.72
N PHE A 326 4.34 3.31 -14.36
CA PHE A 326 2.88 3.35 -14.52
C PHE A 326 2.45 3.23 -15.99
N GLY A 327 3.08 4.00 -16.89
CA GLY A 327 2.81 3.91 -18.32
C GLY A 327 3.11 2.51 -18.89
N THR A 328 4.21 1.90 -18.46
CA THR A 328 4.58 0.54 -18.89
C THR A 328 3.56 -0.50 -18.40
N ILE A 329 3.13 -0.42 -17.13
CA ILE A 329 2.11 -1.33 -16.57
C ILE A 329 0.80 -1.20 -17.34
N THR A 330 0.38 0.03 -17.64
CA THR A 330 -0.84 0.30 -18.43
C THR A 330 -0.78 -0.41 -19.79
N ILE A 331 0.32 -0.27 -20.52
CA ILE A 331 0.51 -0.92 -21.83
C ILE A 331 0.45 -2.45 -21.71
N ILE A 332 1.10 -3.03 -20.69
CA ILE A 332 1.10 -4.48 -20.49
C ILE A 332 -0.32 -4.99 -20.22
N PHE A 333 -1.07 -4.32 -19.35
CA PHE A 333 -2.45 -4.71 -19.00
C PHE A 333 -3.39 -4.56 -20.21
N THR A 334 -3.27 -3.49 -20.99
CA THR A 334 -4.03 -3.32 -22.23
C THR A 334 -3.74 -4.47 -23.21
N LEU A 335 -2.47 -4.85 -23.37
CA LEU A 335 -2.08 -5.98 -24.24
C LEU A 335 -2.67 -7.30 -23.75
N TYR A 336 -2.64 -7.57 -22.45
CA TYR A 336 -3.26 -8.78 -21.88
C TYR A 336 -4.77 -8.82 -22.08
N ILE A 337 -5.47 -7.70 -21.86
CA ILE A 337 -6.91 -7.60 -22.10
C ILE A 337 -7.23 -7.93 -23.57
N VAL A 338 -6.50 -7.34 -24.52
CA VAL A 338 -6.70 -7.62 -25.95
C VAL A 338 -6.46 -9.09 -26.29
N ILE A 339 -5.39 -9.70 -25.75
CA ILE A 339 -5.11 -11.12 -26.00
C ILE A 339 -6.23 -12.00 -25.45
N VAL A 340 -6.69 -11.77 -24.22
CA VAL A 340 -7.73 -12.59 -23.59
C VAL A 340 -9.07 -12.42 -24.30
N VAL A 341 -9.43 -11.21 -24.75
CA VAL A 341 -10.64 -10.98 -25.56
C VAL A 341 -10.57 -11.72 -26.89
N ILE A 342 -9.41 -11.73 -27.56
CA ILE A 342 -9.22 -12.53 -28.79
C ILE A 342 -9.42 -14.02 -28.49
N LEU A 343 -8.92 -14.52 -27.36
CA LEU A 343 -9.12 -15.92 -26.97
C LEU A 343 -10.61 -16.23 -26.73
N PHE A 344 -11.34 -15.40 -25.99
CA PHE A 344 -12.80 -15.58 -25.83
C PHE A 344 -13.52 -15.58 -27.19
N TYR A 345 -13.18 -14.65 -28.08
CA TYR A 345 -13.77 -14.61 -29.42
C TYR A 345 -13.45 -15.85 -30.28
N LEU A 346 -12.31 -16.51 -30.06
CA LEU A 346 -11.93 -17.71 -30.81
C LEU A 346 -12.58 -18.99 -30.25
N PHE A 347 -12.87 -19.03 -28.96
CA PHE A 347 -13.37 -20.23 -28.27
C PHE A 347 -14.85 -20.16 -27.89
N GLY A 348 -15.49 -19.00 -27.99
CA GLY A 348 -16.91 -18.81 -27.67
C GLY A 348 -17.62 -17.86 -28.63
N ASP A 349 -18.94 -17.86 -28.56
CA ASP A 349 -19.84 -17.14 -29.47
C ASP A 349 -20.42 -15.84 -28.87
N MET A 350 -19.90 -15.40 -27.72
CA MET A 350 -20.45 -14.26 -26.99
C MET A 350 -20.06 -12.91 -27.56
N ASP A 351 -20.87 -11.89 -27.23
CA ASP A 351 -20.67 -10.54 -27.71
C ASP A 351 -19.30 -9.98 -27.30
N ILE A 352 -18.66 -9.28 -28.23
CA ILE A 352 -17.30 -8.78 -28.03
C ILE A 352 -17.21 -7.75 -26.88
N ILE A 353 -18.23 -6.93 -26.67
CA ILE A 353 -18.28 -5.93 -25.60
C ILE A 353 -18.39 -6.61 -24.24
N ASP A 354 -19.15 -7.70 -24.16
CA ASP A 354 -19.28 -8.49 -22.95
C ASP A 354 -17.97 -9.23 -22.62
N ASN A 355 -17.30 -9.77 -23.65
CA ASN A 355 -15.96 -10.35 -23.51
C ASN A 355 -14.93 -9.33 -23.01
N PHE A 356 -14.97 -8.09 -23.51
CA PHE A 356 -14.16 -7.00 -22.97
C PHE A 356 -14.51 -6.69 -21.52
N SER A 357 -15.80 -6.60 -21.20
CA SER A 357 -16.30 -6.27 -19.86
C SER A 357 -15.86 -7.31 -18.83
N LEU A 358 -15.99 -8.60 -19.15
CA LEU A 358 -15.55 -9.70 -18.29
C LEU A 358 -14.03 -9.71 -18.15
N THR A 359 -13.28 -9.57 -19.25
CA THR A 359 -11.82 -9.61 -19.22
C THR A 359 -11.25 -8.47 -18.37
N ILE A 360 -11.81 -7.27 -18.52
CA ILE A 360 -11.44 -6.11 -17.70
C ILE A 360 -11.71 -6.39 -16.22
N SER A 361 -12.91 -6.89 -15.89
CA SER A 361 -13.32 -7.25 -14.54
C SER A 361 -12.37 -8.29 -13.92
N ALA A 362 -11.98 -9.32 -14.66
CA ALA A 362 -11.05 -10.35 -14.20
C ALA A 362 -9.64 -9.80 -13.94
N PHE A 363 -9.08 -9.01 -14.85
CA PHE A 363 -7.73 -8.42 -14.68
C PHE A 363 -7.67 -7.36 -13.59
N ALA A 364 -8.76 -6.59 -13.42
CA ALA A 364 -8.88 -5.63 -12.33
C ALA A 364 -9.14 -6.30 -10.98
N THR A 365 -9.34 -7.63 -10.96
CA THR A 365 -9.83 -8.41 -9.81
C THR A 365 -11.05 -7.71 -9.20
N GLY A 366 -12.02 -7.42 -10.06
CA GLY A 366 -13.14 -6.53 -9.77
C GLY A 366 -14.48 -7.25 -9.64
N GLY A 367 -14.79 -8.26 -10.44
CA GLY A 367 -15.94 -9.15 -10.19
C GLY A 367 -17.29 -8.74 -10.76
N PHE A 368 -17.39 -7.66 -11.54
CA PHE A 368 -18.62 -7.39 -12.27
C PHE A 368 -18.78 -8.36 -13.46
N LEU A 369 -20.01 -8.83 -13.62
CA LEU A 369 -20.43 -9.68 -14.73
C LEU A 369 -21.27 -8.89 -15.73
N PRO A 370 -21.10 -9.15 -17.03
CA PRO A 370 -21.90 -8.49 -18.05
C PRO A 370 -23.35 -9.00 -18.09
N THR A 371 -23.54 -10.29 -17.82
CA THR A 371 -24.84 -10.92 -17.61
C THR A 371 -24.76 -11.83 -16.40
N SER A 372 -25.89 -12.03 -15.73
CA SER A 372 -25.96 -12.83 -14.51
C SER A 372 -25.57 -14.30 -14.75
N THR A 373 -25.95 -14.87 -15.89
CA THR A 373 -25.67 -16.25 -16.29
C THR A 373 -24.37 -16.41 -17.08
N PHE A 374 -23.52 -15.38 -17.18
CA PHE A 374 -22.37 -15.40 -18.09
C PHE A 374 -21.43 -16.58 -17.81
N ILE A 375 -21.11 -16.83 -16.54
CA ILE A 375 -20.21 -17.92 -16.12
C ILE A 375 -20.84 -19.29 -16.37
N ASP A 376 -22.14 -19.42 -16.19
CA ASP A 376 -22.87 -20.69 -16.40
C ASP A 376 -22.88 -21.12 -17.86
N ASN A 377 -22.79 -20.16 -18.77
CA ASN A 377 -22.76 -20.39 -20.21
C ASN A 377 -21.34 -20.60 -20.77
N LEU A 378 -20.30 -20.51 -19.93
CA LEU A 378 -18.92 -20.69 -20.38
C LEU A 378 -18.56 -22.16 -20.55
N ASP A 379 -17.96 -22.48 -21.69
CA ASP A 379 -17.31 -23.76 -21.91
C ASP A 379 -16.04 -23.89 -21.06
N TRP A 380 -15.57 -25.12 -20.86
CA TRP A 380 -14.42 -25.40 -20.00
C TRP A 380 -13.13 -24.68 -20.45
N GLN A 381 -12.95 -24.45 -21.77
CA GLN A 381 -11.83 -23.69 -22.32
C GLN A 381 -11.89 -22.22 -21.89
N GLU A 382 -13.07 -21.61 -21.98
CA GLU A 382 -13.31 -20.22 -21.62
C GLU A 382 -13.14 -19.99 -20.12
N GLN A 383 -13.61 -20.94 -19.30
CA GLN A 383 -13.38 -20.91 -17.85
C GLN A 383 -11.88 -20.93 -17.51
N ILE A 384 -11.07 -21.73 -18.21
CA ILE A 384 -9.61 -21.75 -18.01
C ILE A 384 -8.98 -20.41 -18.40
N ILE A 385 -9.41 -19.82 -19.51
CA ILE A 385 -8.94 -18.50 -19.96
C ILE A 385 -9.26 -17.43 -18.90
N LEU A 386 -10.49 -17.44 -18.37
CA LEU A 386 -10.94 -16.54 -17.31
C LEU A 386 -10.12 -16.72 -16.04
N MET A 387 -9.92 -17.96 -15.59
CA MET A 387 -9.08 -18.28 -14.42
C MET A 387 -7.63 -17.81 -14.59
N GLY A 388 -7.07 -17.94 -15.80
CA GLY A 388 -5.77 -17.38 -16.13
C GLY A 388 -5.73 -15.86 -15.96
N ALA A 389 -6.72 -15.14 -16.48
CA ALA A 389 -6.82 -13.69 -16.33
C ALA A 389 -6.92 -13.24 -14.87
N MET A 390 -7.72 -13.95 -14.05
CA MET A 390 -7.83 -13.71 -12.61
C MET A 390 -6.48 -13.86 -11.89
N ILE A 391 -5.75 -14.95 -12.18
CA ILE A 391 -4.42 -15.18 -11.59
C ILE A 391 -3.46 -14.07 -12.00
N PHE A 392 -3.42 -13.67 -13.28
CA PHE A 392 -2.53 -12.60 -13.73
C PHE A 392 -2.81 -11.25 -13.06
N GLY A 393 -4.08 -10.92 -12.78
CA GLY A 393 -4.45 -9.74 -11.99
C GLY A 393 -3.91 -9.79 -10.55
N ALA A 394 -3.91 -10.97 -9.93
CA ALA A 394 -3.45 -11.16 -8.55
C ALA A 394 -1.92 -11.22 -8.38
N LEU A 395 -1.16 -11.38 -9.47
CA LEU A 395 0.30 -11.39 -9.47
C LEU A 395 0.91 -9.98 -9.37
N PRO A 396 2.13 -9.84 -8.81
CA PRO A 396 2.72 -8.53 -8.58
C PRO A 396 3.16 -7.86 -9.90
N PHE A 397 3.03 -6.55 -10.06
CA PHE A 397 3.44 -5.85 -11.30
C PHE A 397 4.91 -6.07 -11.67
N THR A 398 5.77 -6.32 -10.70
CA THR A 398 7.19 -6.64 -10.95
C THR A 398 7.37 -7.94 -11.71
N PHE A 399 6.46 -8.91 -11.53
CA PHE A 399 6.44 -10.14 -12.31
C PHE A 399 6.16 -9.82 -13.78
N HIS A 400 5.10 -9.06 -14.05
CA HIS A 400 4.72 -8.63 -15.40
C HIS A 400 5.81 -7.82 -16.09
N TYR A 401 6.38 -6.84 -15.39
CA TYR A 401 7.47 -6.02 -15.92
C TYR A 401 8.72 -6.85 -16.24
N SER A 402 9.10 -7.79 -15.36
CA SER A 402 10.25 -8.66 -15.59
C SER A 402 10.03 -9.60 -16.78
N PHE A 403 8.79 -10.04 -17.02
CA PHE A 403 8.45 -10.93 -18.13
C PHE A 403 8.63 -10.25 -19.50
N VAL A 404 8.28 -8.97 -19.60
CA VAL A 404 8.36 -8.20 -20.86
C VAL A 404 9.77 -7.67 -21.15
N ARG A 405 10.54 -7.28 -20.11
CA ARG A 405 11.89 -6.69 -20.30
C ARG A 405 13.04 -7.70 -20.34
N LYS A 406 12.92 -8.88 -19.71
CA LYS A 406 13.95 -9.92 -19.81
C LYS A 406 13.64 -10.80 -21.02
N LYS A 407 14.66 -11.18 -21.81
CA LYS A 407 14.51 -12.22 -22.83
C LYS A 407 13.85 -13.44 -22.18
N PHE A 408 12.79 -13.93 -22.81
CA PHE A 408 11.81 -14.96 -22.40
C PHE A 408 12.36 -16.22 -21.68
N LEU A 409 13.68 -16.42 -21.58
CA LEU A 409 14.33 -17.68 -21.24
C LEU A 409 14.65 -17.93 -19.74
N SER A 410 14.45 -16.99 -18.80
CA SER A 410 14.59 -17.33 -17.36
C SER A 410 13.99 -16.31 -16.37
N PRO A 411 12.67 -16.10 -16.33
CA PRO A 411 12.06 -15.43 -15.19
C PRO A 411 12.13 -16.36 -13.96
N ARG A 412 13.12 -16.18 -13.08
CA ARG A 412 13.09 -16.83 -11.76
C ARG A 412 11.89 -16.30 -10.99
N LEU A 413 10.93 -17.17 -10.69
CA LEU A 413 9.77 -16.87 -9.86
C LEU A 413 10.25 -16.31 -8.51
N GLY A 414 9.71 -15.15 -8.12
CA GLY A 414 9.97 -14.58 -6.81
C GLY A 414 9.45 -15.51 -5.70
N LYS A 415 10.06 -15.46 -4.51
CA LYS A 415 9.63 -16.27 -3.34
C LYS A 415 8.16 -16.06 -3.00
N GLU A 416 7.64 -14.84 -3.19
CA GLU A 416 6.23 -14.51 -2.99
C GLU A 416 5.31 -15.19 -3.99
N VAL A 417 5.62 -15.11 -5.28
CA VAL A 417 4.82 -15.74 -6.35
C VAL A 417 4.79 -17.26 -6.15
N LEU A 418 5.93 -17.87 -5.79
CA LEU A 418 5.98 -19.29 -5.47
C LEU A 418 5.11 -19.64 -4.26
N ALA A 419 5.17 -18.85 -3.18
CA ALA A 419 4.33 -19.06 -2.01
C ALA A 419 2.84 -18.93 -2.34
N TYR A 420 2.47 -17.96 -3.18
CA TYR A 420 1.09 -17.78 -3.65
C TYR A 420 0.59 -19.04 -4.38
N PHE A 421 1.35 -19.56 -5.35
CA PHE A 421 0.95 -20.78 -6.07
C PHE A 421 0.87 -22.01 -5.16
N ILE A 422 1.74 -22.14 -4.15
CA ILE A 422 1.66 -23.23 -3.18
C ILE A 422 0.38 -23.12 -2.33
N ILE A 423 0.08 -21.92 -1.82
CA ILE A 423 -1.14 -21.67 -1.04
C ILE A 423 -2.37 -22.00 -1.90
N LEU A 424 -2.44 -21.45 -3.12
CA LEU A 424 -3.54 -21.66 -4.03
C LEU A 424 -3.73 -23.14 -4.38
N ALA A 425 -2.67 -23.85 -4.76
CA ALA A 425 -2.76 -25.28 -5.09
C ALA A 425 -3.20 -26.13 -3.89
N SER A 426 -2.67 -25.83 -2.69
CA SER A 426 -3.08 -26.55 -1.47
C SER A 426 -4.54 -26.30 -1.10
N ALA A 427 -5.03 -25.06 -1.28
CA ALA A 427 -6.40 -24.69 -1.00
C ALA A 427 -7.38 -25.27 -2.03
N ILE A 428 -7.01 -25.31 -3.31
CA ILE A 428 -7.81 -25.96 -4.37
C ILE A 428 -8.03 -27.44 -4.03
N LEU A 429 -6.98 -28.17 -3.67
CA LEU A 429 -7.08 -29.59 -3.32
C LEU A 429 -7.97 -29.81 -2.09
N LEU A 430 -7.82 -28.95 -1.07
CA LEU A 430 -8.62 -29.03 0.15
C LEU A 430 -10.09 -28.66 -0.11
N PHE A 431 -10.35 -27.62 -0.90
CA PHE A 431 -11.69 -27.17 -1.25
C PHE A 431 -12.43 -28.19 -2.12
N MET A 432 -11.75 -28.76 -3.11
CA MET A 432 -12.30 -29.83 -3.94
C MET A 432 -12.67 -31.07 -3.11
N TRP A 433 -11.88 -31.40 -2.09
CA TRP A 433 -12.18 -32.54 -1.21
C TRP A 433 -13.39 -32.27 -0.30
N LEU A 434 -13.56 -31.04 0.19
CA LEU A 434 -14.57 -30.70 1.19
C LEU A 434 -15.88 -30.17 0.59
N SER A 435 -15.85 -29.49 -0.55
CA SER A 435 -17.03 -28.81 -1.10
C SER A 435 -18.07 -29.76 -1.69
N GLY A 436 -17.66 -30.93 -2.18
CA GLY A 436 -18.54 -31.85 -2.90
C GLY A 436 -18.95 -31.38 -4.30
N LEU A 437 -18.33 -30.30 -4.80
CA LEU A 437 -18.55 -29.75 -6.14
C LEU A 437 -17.71 -30.50 -7.18
N ASP A 438 -18.02 -30.29 -8.46
CA ASP A 438 -17.18 -30.79 -9.53
C ASP A 438 -15.77 -30.13 -9.48
N PRO A 439 -14.74 -30.80 -10.02
CA PRO A 439 -13.36 -30.30 -9.94
C PRO A 439 -13.17 -28.92 -10.58
N LEU A 440 -13.86 -28.63 -11.69
CA LEU A 440 -13.66 -27.39 -12.43
C LEU A 440 -14.23 -26.20 -11.65
N THR A 441 -15.47 -26.35 -11.16
CA THR A 441 -16.14 -25.37 -10.30
C THR A 441 -15.38 -25.16 -8.99
N SER A 442 -14.82 -26.23 -8.41
CA SER A 442 -13.98 -26.16 -7.20
C SER A 442 -12.73 -25.30 -7.42
N VAL A 443 -12.06 -25.48 -8.55
CA VAL A 443 -10.90 -24.70 -8.96
C VAL A 443 -11.30 -23.25 -9.20
N PHE A 444 -12.42 -23.03 -9.91
CA PHE A 444 -12.93 -21.70 -10.22
C PHE A 444 -13.20 -20.85 -8.97
N TYR A 445 -13.98 -21.36 -8.02
CA TYR A 445 -14.28 -20.62 -6.78
C TYR A 445 -13.04 -20.40 -5.91
N SER A 446 -12.13 -21.37 -5.86
CA SER A 446 -10.87 -21.21 -5.14
C SER A 446 -9.99 -20.10 -5.74
N ILE A 447 -9.89 -20.04 -7.07
CA ILE A 447 -9.16 -18.98 -7.77
C ILE A 447 -9.87 -17.65 -7.58
N SER A 448 -11.19 -17.60 -7.74
CA SER A 448 -12.00 -16.38 -7.57
C SER A 448 -11.82 -15.77 -6.18
N ALA A 449 -11.95 -16.58 -5.13
CA ALA A 449 -11.72 -16.15 -3.74
C ALA A 449 -10.27 -15.73 -3.49
N SER A 450 -9.28 -16.52 -3.94
CA SER A 450 -7.86 -16.24 -3.67
C SER A 450 -7.34 -15.02 -4.42
N THR A 451 -7.83 -14.77 -5.63
CA THR A 451 -7.47 -13.60 -6.44
C THR A 451 -8.25 -12.36 -6.04
N THR A 452 -9.23 -12.51 -5.14
CA THR A 452 -10.24 -11.52 -4.78
C THR A 452 -10.94 -10.95 -6.01
N SER A 453 -11.17 -11.78 -7.03
CA SER A 453 -11.85 -11.34 -8.25
C SER A 453 -13.37 -11.37 -8.09
N GLY A 454 -13.91 -12.19 -7.20
CA GLY A 454 -15.34 -12.17 -6.88
C GLY A 454 -16.26 -12.77 -7.92
N LEU A 455 -15.73 -13.26 -9.04
CA LEU A 455 -16.52 -13.87 -10.11
C LEU A 455 -17.19 -15.16 -9.60
N HIS A 456 -18.50 -15.27 -9.76
CA HIS A 456 -19.32 -16.39 -9.29
C HIS A 456 -20.52 -16.63 -10.20
N SER A 457 -20.98 -17.88 -10.27
CA SER A 457 -22.27 -18.23 -10.88
C SER A 457 -23.44 -17.80 -9.98
N GLN A 458 -24.61 -17.52 -10.57
CA GLN A 458 -25.87 -17.18 -9.87
C GLN A 458 -26.26 -18.23 -8.83
N ASN A 459 -25.99 -19.51 -9.10
CA ASN A 459 -26.18 -20.56 -8.13
C ASN A 459 -24.97 -20.57 -7.20
N ILE A 460 -24.88 -19.58 -6.31
CA ILE A 460 -24.00 -19.72 -5.14
C ILE A 460 -24.57 -20.89 -4.35
N VAL A 461 -23.98 -22.06 -4.60
CA VAL A 461 -24.30 -23.29 -3.91
C VAL A 461 -24.16 -22.95 -2.43
N ASN A 462 -25.19 -23.23 -1.63
CA ASN A 462 -25.08 -23.22 -0.17
C ASN A 462 -23.91 -24.14 0.20
N PHE A 463 -22.71 -23.57 0.28
CA PHE A 463 -21.51 -24.34 0.54
C PHE A 463 -21.67 -24.93 1.94
N ASN A 464 -21.12 -26.13 2.16
CA ASN A 464 -21.04 -26.60 3.53
C ASN A 464 -20.15 -25.65 4.35
N GLY A 465 -20.32 -25.62 5.67
CA GLY A 465 -19.59 -24.63 6.49
C GLY A 465 -18.06 -24.75 6.41
N ALA A 466 -17.55 -25.94 6.10
CA ALA A 466 -16.12 -26.16 5.84
C ALA A 466 -15.65 -25.44 4.56
N ALA A 467 -16.41 -25.52 3.47
CA ALA A 467 -16.12 -24.84 2.21
C ALA A 467 -16.23 -23.32 2.34
N HIS A 468 -17.25 -22.80 3.05
CA HIS A 468 -17.33 -21.37 3.39
C HIS A 468 -16.08 -20.88 4.12
N THR A 469 -15.61 -21.65 5.11
CA THR A 469 -14.41 -21.30 5.88
C THR A 469 -13.16 -21.21 5.00
N ILE A 470 -13.01 -22.13 4.04
CA ILE A 470 -11.84 -22.14 3.13
C ILE A 470 -11.86 -20.91 2.21
N LEU A 471 -13.03 -20.59 1.64
CA LEU A 471 -13.16 -19.39 0.80
C LEU A 471 -12.88 -18.12 1.61
N ILE A 472 -13.36 -18.03 2.85
CA ILE A 472 -13.05 -16.91 3.76
C ILE A 472 -11.54 -16.77 3.96
N VAL A 473 -10.84 -17.87 4.23
CA VAL A 473 -9.37 -17.85 4.40
C VAL A 473 -8.69 -17.38 3.12
N LEU A 474 -9.13 -17.85 1.94
CA LEU A 474 -8.59 -17.44 0.65
C LEU A 474 -8.81 -15.94 0.39
N MET A 475 -10.01 -15.41 0.64
CA MET A 475 -10.34 -13.99 0.51
C MET A 475 -9.49 -13.12 1.45
N VAL A 476 -9.37 -13.53 2.71
CA VAL A 476 -8.60 -12.79 3.73
C VAL A 476 -7.11 -12.75 3.38
N ILE A 477 -6.55 -13.83 2.85
CA ILE A 477 -5.15 -13.85 2.38
C ILE A 477 -5.00 -13.01 1.11
N GLY A 478 -5.85 -13.24 0.12
CA GLY A 478 -5.85 -12.56 -1.17
C GLY A 478 -4.60 -12.85 -2.03
N GLY A 479 -4.34 -11.95 -2.97
CA GLY A 479 -3.24 -12.08 -3.94
C GLY A 479 -1.85 -11.67 -3.42
N CYS A 480 -0.93 -11.45 -4.35
CA CYS A 480 0.41 -10.92 -4.04
C CYS A 480 0.35 -9.41 -3.69
N GLY A 481 1.42 -8.88 -3.08
CA GLY A 481 1.60 -7.45 -2.88
C GLY A 481 1.85 -6.72 -4.20
N PHE A 482 1.39 -5.47 -4.32
CA PHE A 482 1.48 -4.70 -5.58
C PHE A 482 0.83 -5.44 -6.75
N SER A 483 -0.36 -5.97 -6.51
CA SER A 483 -1.27 -6.49 -7.54
C SER A 483 -2.61 -5.76 -7.43
N THR A 484 -3.56 -6.05 -8.32
CA THR A 484 -4.91 -5.47 -8.23
C THR A 484 -5.75 -6.13 -7.14
N ALA A 485 -5.38 -7.30 -6.63
CA ALA A 485 -6.17 -8.01 -5.62
C ALA A 485 -6.33 -7.18 -4.34
N GLY A 486 -7.23 -7.57 -3.45
CA GLY A 486 -7.32 -7.06 -2.07
C GLY A 486 -6.69 -8.01 -1.06
N GLY A 487 -7.19 -7.97 0.18
CA GLY A 487 -6.77 -8.85 1.28
C GLY A 487 -5.46 -8.47 1.99
N ILE A 488 -5.03 -9.34 2.91
CA ILE A 488 -3.82 -9.15 3.73
C ILE A 488 -2.53 -9.25 2.91
N LYS A 489 -2.56 -9.95 1.78
CA LYS A 489 -1.45 -10.21 0.86
C LYS A 489 -0.46 -11.28 1.33
N VAL A 490 0.01 -12.08 0.38
CA VAL A 490 0.97 -13.17 0.63
C VAL A 490 2.29 -12.68 1.22
N PHE A 491 2.83 -11.53 0.80
CA PHE A 491 4.10 -11.04 1.36
C PHE A 491 4.05 -10.83 2.88
N ARG A 492 2.90 -10.44 3.45
CA ARG A 492 2.74 -10.25 4.90
C ARG A 492 2.82 -11.58 5.64
N LEU A 493 2.26 -12.64 5.07
CA LEU A 493 2.39 -13.99 5.63
C LEU A 493 3.84 -14.48 5.65
N LEU A 494 4.62 -14.16 4.61
CA LEU A 494 6.05 -14.50 4.58
C LEU A 494 6.85 -13.77 5.67
N GLN A 495 6.44 -12.56 6.05
CA GLN A 495 7.05 -11.82 7.16
C GLN A 495 6.72 -12.44 8.53
N LEU A 496 5.54 -13.09 8.66
CA LEU A 496 5.17 -13.79 9.89
C LEU A 496 6.07 -14.98 10.22
N ARG A 497 6.73 -15.57 9.21
CA ARG A 497 7.70 -16.66 9.44
C ARG A 497 8.80 -16.23 10.42
N ASP A 498 9.21 -14.96 10.34
CA ASP A 498 10.24 -14.40 11.20
C ASP A 498 9.67 -13.90 12.55
N CYS A 499 8.35 -13.88 12.75
CA CYS A 499 7.74 -13.57 14.07
C CYS A 499 8.23 -14.53 15.15
N ARG A 500 8.43 -15.81 14.83
CA ARG A 500 8.94 -16.80 15.79
C ARG A 500 10.30 -16.39 16.37
N LYS A 501 11.12 -15.64 15.61
CA LYS A 501 12.41 -15.13 16.07
C LYS A 501 12.29 -13.99 17.07
N LEU A 502 11.15 -13.28 17.13
CA LEU A 502 10.92 -12.23 18.13
C LEU A 502 10.67 -12.78 19.54
N PHE A 503 10.13 -14.00 19.64
CA PHE A 503 9.85 -14.66 20.92
C PHE A 503 11.07 -15.35 21.53
N ASN A 504 12.10 -15.63 20.72
CA ASN A 504 13.36 -16.19 21.20
C ASN A 504 14.40 -15.07 21.43
N LYS A 505 14.91 -14.94 22.66
CA LYS A 505 15.85 -13.88 23.05
C LYS A 505 17.13 -13.88 22.21
N ILE A 506 17.62 -15.06 21.81
CA ILE A 506 18.83 -15.25 20.99
C ILE A 506 18.58 -14.83 19.54
N SER A 507 17.48 -15.28 18.92
CA SER A 507 17.17 -14.90 17.53
C SER A 507 16.64 -13.48 17.39
N ARG A 508 16.26 -12.82 18.49
CA ARG A 508 15.79 -11.42 18.50
C ARG A 508 16.94 -10.42 18.34
N SER A 509 18.16 -10.75 18.78
CA SER A 509 19.36 -9.91 18.54
C SER A 509 19.84 -9.99 17.10
N GLU A 510 19.54 -11.08 16.38
CA GLU A 510 19.84 -11.23 14.93
C GLU A 510 18.95 -10.35 14.03
N LEU A 511 17.83 -9.83 14.55
CA LEU A 511 16.88 -9.03 13.77
C LEU A 511 17.27 -7.55 13.80
N THR A 512 17.43 -6.96 12.62
CA THR A 512 17.64 -5.51 12.49
C THR A 512 16.44 -4.72 13.04
N PRO A 513 16.64 -3.49 13.56
CA PRO A 513 15.55 -2.64 14.06
C PRO A 513 14.44 -2.42 13.04
N GLN A 514 14.82 -2.24 11.77
CA GLN A 514 13.89 -2.12 10.65
C GLN A 514 12.99 -3.36 10.53
N ARG A 515 13.57 -4.57 10.63
CA ARG A 515 12.81 -5.82 10.52
C ARG A 515 11.86 -6.02 11.69
N LYS A 516 12.24 -5.59 12.90
CA LYS A 516 11.36 -5.59 14.08
C LYS A 516 10.14 -4.66 13.86
N LYS A 517 10.35 -3.45 13.32
CA LYS A 517 9.26 -2.51 12.97
C LYS A 517 8.32 -3.10 11.91
N GLU A 518 8.87 -3.72 10.86
CA GLU A 518 8.07 -4.38 9.81
C GLU A 518 7.18 -5.49 10.38
N ILE A 519 7.74 -6.38 11.21
CA ILE A 519 6.97 -7.47 11.80
C ILE A 519 5.87 -6.94 12.71
N SER A 520 6.16 -5.97 13.57
CA SER A 520 5.15 -5.37 14.45
C SER A 520 4.02 -4.70 13.65
N SER A 521 4.37 -4.02 12.55
CA SER A 521 3.38 -3.42 11.65
C SER A 521 2.51 -4.51 11.00
N THR A 522 3.10 -5.62 10.57
CA THR A 522 2.37 -6.72 9.95
C THR A 522 1.40 -7.42 10.90
N VAL A 523 1.82 -7.67 12.14
CA VAL A 523 0.91 -8.21 13.17
C VAL A 523 -0.24 -7.25 13.45
N LEU A 524 0.04 -5.95 13.56
CA LEU A 524 -0.99 -4.93 13.74
C LEU A 524 -2.00 -4.93 12.58
N ILE A 525 -1.53 -4.98 11.33
CA ILE A 525 -2.39 -5.02 10.14
C ILE A 525 -3.32 -6.23 10.18
N ILE A 526 -2.79 -7.42 10.47
CA ILE A 526 -3.59 -8.64 10.52
C ILE A 526 -4.66 -8.56 11.61
N MET A 527 -4.29 -8.07 12.81
CA MET A 527 -5.25 -7.89 13.90
C MET A 527 -6.34 -6.89 13.54
N LEU A 528 -6.00 -5.77 12.90
CA LEU A 528 -6.97 -4.78 12.46
C LEU A 528 -7.89 -5.33 11.39
N PHE A 529 -7.36 -6.07 10.42
CA PHE A 529 -8.13 -6.67 9.34
C PHE A 529 -9.17 -7.65 9.89
N LEU A 530 -8.73 -8.62 10.69
CA LEU A 530 -9.62 -9.59 11.33
C LEU A 530 -10.60 -8.92 12.31
N GLY A 531 -10.16 -7.89 13.03
CA GLY A 531 -11.01 -7.11 13.93
C GLY A 531 -12.12 -6.37 13.18
N THR A 532 -11.79 -5.68 12.09
CA THR A 532 -12.78 -4.97 11.27
C THR A 532 -13.79 -5.90 10.60
N ILE A 533 -13.34 -7.07 10.09
CA ILE A 533 -14.24 -8.11 9.57
C ILE A 533 -15.19 -8.58 10.68
N SER A 534 -14.65 -8.92 11.86
CA SER A 534 -15.48 -9.41 12.96
C SER A 534 -16.52 -8.40 13.43
N ILE A 535 -16.13 -7.12 13.56
CA ILE A 535 -17.04 -6.03 13.93
C ILE A 535 -18.14 -5.85 12.87
N THR A 536 -17.75 -5.88 11.60
CA THR A 536 -18.70 -5.77 10.47
C THR A 536 -19.65 -6.96 10.43
N ALA A 537 -19.17 -8.17 10.67
CA ALA A 537 -19.98 -9.38 10.73
C ALA A 537 -21.02 -9.32 11.86
N VAL A 538 -20.63 -8.85 13.06
CA VAL A 538 -21.56 -8.61 14.17
C VAL A 538 -22.60 -7.57 13.78
N TYR A 539 -22.19 -6.47 13.16
CA TYR A 539 -23.10 -5.42 12.70
C TYR A 539 -24.14 -5.97 11.69
N LEU A 540 -23.70 -6.67 10.64
CA LEU A 540 -24.59 -7.28 9.65
C LEU A 540 -25.52 -8.34 10.27
N THR A 541 -25.01 -9.16 11.20
CA THR A 541 -25.81 -10.13 11.95
C THR A 541 -26.97 -9.45 12.70
N THR A 542 -26.70 -8.30 13.33
CA THR A 542 -27.72 -7.59 14.11
C THR A 542 -28.77 -6.88 13.27
N ILE A 543 -28.38 -6.33 12.11
CA ILE A 543 -29.28 -5.55 11.25
C ILE A 543 -30.06 -6.46 10.30
N GLU A 544 -29.37 -7.33 9.57
CA GLU A 544 -29.96 -8.21 8.55
C GLU A 544 -30.53 -9.51 9.13
N LYS A 545 -30.30 -9.79 10.41
CA LYS A 545 -30.80 -10.98 11.15
C LYS A 545 -30.40 -12.33 10.50
N LYS A 546 -29.24 -12.36 9.84
CA LYS A 546 -28.64 -13.57 9.25
C LYS A 546 -27.68 -14.26 10.24
N SER A 547 -27.27 -15.49 9.95
CA SER A 547 -26.30 -16.20 10.80
C SER A 547 -24.93 -15.52 10.78
N PHE A 548 -24.19 -15.60 11.88
CA PHE A 548 -22.85 -15.00 11.99
C PHE A 548 -21.88 -15.53 10.93
N GLU A 549 -21.99 -16.81 10.56
CA GLU A 549 -21.15 -17.43 9.53
C GLU A 549 -21.30 -16.75 8.17
N ILE A 550 -22.54 -16.56 7.71
CA ILE A 550 -22.83 -15.91 6.42
C ILE A 550 -22.48 -14.42 6.51
N ALA A 551 -22.81 -13.75 7.62
CA ALA A 551 -22.42 -12.35 7.84
C ALA A 551 -20.90 -12.15 7.88
N PHE A 552 -20.14 -13.13 8.39
CA PHE A 552 -18.68 -13.09 8.38
C PHE A 552 -18.11 -13.31 6.98
N PHE A 553 -18.72 -14.19 6.18
CA PHE A 553 -18.39 -14.36 4.76
C PHE A 553 -18.55 -13.04 4.00
N GLU A 554 -19.71 -12.40 4.14
CA GLU A 554 -20.01 -11.12 3.50
C GLU A 554 -19.07 -10.00 3.98
N ALA A 555 -18.85 -9.90 5.30
CA ALA A 555 -17.93 -8.92 5.87
C ALA A 555 -16.49 -9.13 5.39
N ALA A 556 -16.04 -10.39 5.28
CA ALA A 556 -14.73 -10.71 4.71
C ALA A 556 -14.67 -10.25 3.25
N SER A 557 -15.69 -10.54 2.45
CA SER A 557 -15.77 -10.11 1.06
C SER A 557 -15.73 -8.59 0.89
N ILE A 558 -16.49 -7.84 1.70
CA ILE A 558 -16.53 -6.37 1.70
C ILE A 558 -15.15 -5.78 2.04
N ILE A 559 -14.53 -6.22 3.14
CA ILE A 559 -13.26 -5.65 3.64
C ILE A 559 -12.08 -6.08 2.76
N THR A 560 -12.13 -7.26 2.17
CA THR A 560 -11.11 -7.75 1.23
C THR A 560 -11.31 -7.27 -0.19
N THR A 561 -12.41 -6.55 -0.47
CA THR A 561 -12.83 -6.16 -1.82
C THR A 561 -12.81 -7.38 -2.76
N THR A 562 -13.42 -8.49 -2.33
CA THR A 562 -13.49 -9.71 -3.15
C THR A 562 -14.73 -9.71 -4.02
N GLY A 563 -15.92 -9.51 -3.47
CA GLY A 563 -17.16 -9.45 -4.25
C GLY A 563 -17.96 -10.75 -4.32
N LEU A 564 -17.46 -11.83 -3.72
CA LEU A 564 -18.29 -13.01 -3.46
C LEU A 564 -19.34 -12.66 -2.41
N THR A 565 -20.61 -12.92 -2.69
CA THR A 565 -21.71 -12.57 -1.80
C THR A 565 -22.50 -13.81 -1.38
N SER A 566 -23.30 -13.70 -0.33
CA SER A 566 -24.37 -14.65 -0.02
C SER A 566 -25.73 -13.95 -0.06
N ASP A 567 -25.84 -12.90 -0.88
CA ASP A 567 -27.00 -12.04 -1.09
C ASP A 567 -27.55 -11.44 0.21
N ILE A 568 -26.67 -11.14 1.17
CA ILE A 568 -27.05 -10.40 2.38
C ILE A 568 -27.34 -8.94 2.05
N VAL A 569 -26.54 -8.35 1.17
CA VAL A 569 -26.63 -6.93 0.80
C VAL A 569 -27.29 -6.82 -0.57
N ASN A 570 -28.49 -6.27 -0.62
CA ASN A 570 -29.29 -6.20 -1.84
C ASN A 570 -30.02 -4.84 -1.94
N LEU A 571 -30.91 -4.69 -2.92
CA LEU A 571 -31.67 -3.45 -3.12
C LEU A 571 -32.59 -3.11 -1.93
N GLU A 572 -33.03 -4.08 -1.14
CA GLU A 572 -33.90 -3.86 0.03
C GLU A 572 -33.13 -3.44 1.28
N THR A 573 -31.80 -3.61 1.30
CA THR A 573 -30.95 -3.21 2.42
C THR A 573 -31.08 -1.71 2.72
N ASP A 574 -31.13 -1.35 4.00
CA ASP A 574 -31.27 0.05 4.43
C ASP A 574 -30.19 0.96 3.83
N SER A 575 -30.59 2.18 3.46
CA SER A 575 -29.70 3.17 2.85
C SER A 575 -28.47 3.49 3.71
N THR A 576 -28.63 3.50 5.04
CA THR A 576 -27.52 3.75 5.97
C THR A 576 -26.51 2.61 5.93
N VAL A 577 -26.99 1.37 5.88
CA VAL A 577 -26.14 0.17 5.80
C VAL A 577 -25.35 0.17 4.50
N LYS A 578 -25.99 0.45 3.36
CA LYS A 578 -25.32 0.58 2.06
C LYS A 578 -24.21 1.64 2.10
N MET A 579 -24.46 2.80 2.71
CA MET A 579 -23.46 3.86 2.86
C MET A 579 -22.27 3.43 3.75
N VAL A 580 -22.54 2.72 4.85
CA VAL A 580 -21.47 2.20 5.74
C VAL A 580 -20.62 1.16 5.01
N ILE A 581 -21.25 0.20 4.33
CA ILE A 581 -20.54 -0.84 3.56
C ILE A 581 -19.70 -0.19 2.46
N SER A 582 -20.23 0.83 1.79
CA SER A 582 -19.48 1.61 0.78
C SER A 582 -18.19 2.18 1.36
N LEU A 583 -18.25 2.82 2.53
CA LEU A 583 -17.04 3.33 3.19
C LEU A 583 -16.09 2.21 3.60
N LEU A 584 -16.60 1.07 4.05
CA LEU A 584 -15.79 -0.10 4.40
C LEU A 584 -15.05 -0.68 3.20
N MET A 585 -15.66 -0.71 2.00
CA MET A 585 -14.97 -1.12 0.76
C MET A 585 -13.78 -0.20 0.44
N ILE A 586 -13.94 1.11 0.60
CA ILE A 586 -12.84 2.08 0.41
C ILE A 586 -11.72 1.82 1.43
N VAL A 587 -12.07 1.61 2.71
CA VAL A 587 -11.10 1.32 3.78
C VAL A 587 -10.38 -0.01 3.56
N GLY A 588 -11.10 -1.03 3.10
CA GLY A 588 -10.56 -2.34 2.73
C GLY A 588 -9.52 -2.23 1.63
N ARG A 589 -9.85 -1.48 0.57
CA ARG A 589 -8.93 -1.22 -0.55
C ARG A 589 -7.65 -0.52 -0.11
N MET A 590 -7.74 0.33 0.91
CA MET A 590 -6.61 1.07 1.51
C MET A 590 -5.70 0.22 2.41
N GLU A 591 -5.91 -1.09 2.49
CA GLU A 591 -5.21 -2.04 3.37
C GLU A 591 -5.30 -1.68 4.87
N ILE A 592 -6.34 -0.91 5.27
CA ILE A 592 -6.67 -0.39 6.61
C ILE A 592 -5.60 0.50 7.27
N ILE A 593 -4.32 0.15 7.16
CA ILE A 593 -3.21 0.88 7.79
C ILE A 593 -2.98 2.25 7.16
N ALA A 594 -3.29 2.41 5.87
CA ALA A 594 -3.20 3.73 5.25
C ALA A 594 -4.13 4.72 5.95
N VAL A 595 -5.31 4.28 6.41
CA VAL A 595 -6.24 5.10 7.21
C VAL A 595 -5.62 5.47 8.56
N ILE A 596 -4.93 4.53 9.22
CA ILE A 596 -4.26 4.82 10.50
C ILE A 596 -3.15 5.84 10.32
N TYR A 597 -2.36 5.77 9.25
CA TYR A 597 -1.31 6.77 8.98
C TYR A 597 -1.86 8.19 8.82
N ILE A 598 -3.12 8.35 8.40
CA ILE A 598 -3.79 9.65 8.33
C ILE A 598 -3.93 10.25 9.73
N PHE A 599 -4.41 9.46 10.69
CA PHE A 599 -4.76 9.91 12.05
C PHE A 599 -3.61 9.81 13.05
N VAL A 600 -2.63 8.93 12.82
CA VAL A 600 -1.50 8.67 13.72
C VAL A 600 -0.17 8.81 12.96
N PRO A 601 0.31 10.05 12.74
CA PRO A 601 1.51 10.32 11.93
C PRO A 601 2.79 9.69 12.52
N LYS A 602 2.82 9.45 13.84
CA LYS A 602 3.99 8.86 14.52
C LYS A 602 4.25 7.40 14.11
N LEU A 603 3.28 6.74 13.47
CA LEU A 603 3.39 5.34 13.04
C LEU A 603 3.93 5.19 11.60
N SER A 604 3.89 6.25 10.77
CA SER A 604 4.60 6.26 9.48
C SER A 604 6.11 6.31 9.74
#